data_AF-A0A1V0AFC3-F1
#
_entry.id   AF-A0A1V0AFC3-F1
#
_cell.length_a   1.000
_cell.length_b   1.000
_cell.length_c   1.000
_cell.angle_alpha   90.00
_cell.angle_beta   90.00
_cell.angle_gamma   90.00
#
_symmetry.space_group_name_H-M   'P 1'
#
loop_
_entity.id
_entity.type
_entity.pdbx_description
1 polymer ?
#
loop_
_entity_poly.entity_id
_entity_poly.type
_entity_poly.pdbx_seq_one_letter_code
_entity_poly.pdbx_strand_id
1 'polypeptide(L)'
;MNALMRAALAGAVIGLGQATLAVLAREHVNLLVFLAMLAGAFPAGGLLCWWGRLPLPWLISAVGSSGVMVYIPAIAIPFQDIVDLGEWGGRLVFMGLGVGAFTFAAALVVPMSRNVRLPVLGALLVLGLLAPLGRDSLTALAGMQVLARDGVPAVGLDAPGYRLTTFSAVEATLTLRYERQRDGAELVVSAEPRKWTEPQETCYNGGFHRSGPAPSGAGRVRCEKEPDGVWVRSDDKRYAVIAPHGAVTVEVFGDTASVAELRAAFATLRPLRWYEVVWLGGAD
;
A
#
# COMPACT_ATOMS: atom_id res chain seq x y z
N MET A 1 22.04 -13.25 27.59
CA MET A 1 20.89 -12.81 26.75
C MET A 1 19.58 -13.04 27.51
N ASN A 2 18.76 -12.01 27.73
CA ASN A 2 17.49 -12.13 28.47
C ASN A 2 16.47 -13.00 27.69
N ALA A 3 15.51 -13.62 28.38
CA ALA A 3 14.43 -14.41 27.79
C ALA A 3 13.63 -13.62 26.72
N LEU A 4 13.38 -12.32 26.94
CA LEU A 4 12.71 -11.47 25.94
C LEU A 4 13.50 -11.39 24.63
N MET A 5 14.82 -11.23 24.71
CA MET A 5 15.68 -11.12 23.53
C MET A 5 15.79 -12.45 22.78
N ARG A 6 15.79 -13.58 23.50
CA ARG A 6 15.71 -14.92 22.91
C ARG A 6 14.38 -15.17 22.21
N ALA A 7 13.27 -14.74 22.83
CA ALA A 7 11.95 -14.83 22.23
C ALA A 7 11.81 -13.91 21.00
N ALA A 8 12.32 -12.68 21.07
CA ALA A 8 12.37 -11.76 19.94
C ALA A 8 13.12 -12.37 18.74
N LEU A 9 14.28 -13.00 18.97
CA LEU A 9 15.03 -13.68 17.90
C LEU A 9 14.25 -14.86 17.31
N ALA A 10 13.62 -15.69 18.15
CA ALA A 10 12.76 -16.77 17.66
C ALA A 10 11.61 -16.21 16.80
N GLY A 11 10.96 -15.14 17.27
CA GLY A 11 9.91 -14.43 16.55
C GLY A 11 10.39 -13.85 15.22
N ALA A 12 11.56 -13.22 15.18
CA ALA A 12 12.15 -12.67 13.97
C ALA A 12 12.34 -13.75 12.88
N VAL A 13 12.88 -14.91 13.26
CA VAL A 13 13.09 -16.04 12.34
C VAL A 13 11.76 -16.58 11.83
N ILE A 14 10.76 -16.74 12.70
CA ILE A 14 9.41 -17.18 12.31
C ILE A 14 8.76 -16.17 11.36
N GLY A 15 8.84 -14.88 11.67
CA GLY A 15 8.34 -13.81 10.81
C GLY A 15 8.99 -13.83 9.42
N LEU A 16 10.31 -14.01 9.34
CA LEU A 16 11.02 -14.13 8.05
C LEU A 16 10.59 -15.39 7.27
N GLY A 17 10.41 -16.53 7.94
CA GLY A 17 9.89 -17.74 7.33
C GLY A 17 8.48 -17.54 6.77
N GLN A 18 7.62 -16.86 7.52
CA GLN A 18 6.28 -16.46 7.09
C GLN A 18 6.33 -15.51 5.89
N ALA A 19 7.17 -14.48 5.90
CA ALA A 19 7.35 -13.59 4.75
C ALA A 19 7.75 -14.35 3.48
N THR A 20 8.66 -15.33 3.63
CA THR A 20 9.12 -16.15 2.50
C THR A 20 8.00 -17.01 1.93
N LEU A 21 7.17 -17.62 2.79
CA LEU A 21 5.99 -18.37 2.37
C LEU A 21 4.93 -17.46 1.71
N ALA A 22 4.73 -16.26 2.25
CA ALA A 22 3.80 -15.28 1.69
C ALA A 22 4.18 -14.86 0.26
N VAL A 23 5.48 -14.65 0.00
CA VAL A 23 5.99 -14.34 -1.34
C VAL A 23 5.81 -15.52 -2.30
N LEU A 24 6.13 -16.75 -1.86
CA LEU A 24 5.97 -17.95 -2.69
C LEU A 24 4.50 -18.25 -3.02
N ALA A 25 3.59 -17.89 -2.13
CA ALA A 25 2.16 -18.15 -2.27
C ALA A 25 1.35 -16.96 -2.82
N ARG A 26 2.02 -15.90 -3.29
CA ARG A 26 1.40 -14.64 -3.75
C ARG A 26 0.25 -14.83 -4.75
N GLU A 27 0.38 -15.80 -5.65
CA GLU A 27 -0.64 -16.08 -6.69
C GLU A 27 -1.83 -16.91 -6.16
N HIS A 28 -1.69 -17.56 -5.00
CA HIS A 28 -2.63 -18.55 -4.47
C HIS A 28 -2.92 -18.29 -3.00
N VAL A 29 -3.06 -17.02 -2.59
CA VAL A 29 -3.39 -16.64 -1.21
C VAL A 29 -4.79 -17.13 -0.87
N ASN A 30 -4.87 -18.38 -0.42
CA ASN A 30 -6.07 -19.07 0.02
C ASN A 30 -5.92 -19.43 1.50
N LEU A 31 -7.05 -19.72 2.14
CA LEU A 31 -7.11 -20.15 3.55
C LEU A 31 -6.09 -21.27 3.88
N LEU A 32 -5.81 -22.15 2.91
CA LEU A 32 -4.84 -23.24 3.03
C LEU A 32 -3.39 -22.77 3.23
N VAL A 33 -2.96 -21.72 2.51
CA VAL A 33 -1.64 -21.10 2.69
C VAL A 33 -1.54 -20.47 4.07
N PHE A 34 -2.61 -19.78 4.47
CA PHE A 34 -2.70 -19.14 5.78
C PHE A 34 -2.61 -20.17 6.92
N LEU A 35 -3.32 -21.31 6.77
CA LEU A 35 -3.24 -22.44 7.69
C LEU A 35 -1.85 -23.10 7.68
N ALA A 36 -1.19 -23.21 6.53
CA ALA A 36 0.17 -23.74 6.43
C ALA A 36 1.20 -22.84 7.14
N MET A 37 1.06 -21.51 7.03
CA MET A 37 1.88 -20.56 7.78
C MET A 37 1.70 -20.73 9.30
N LEU A 38 0.48 -21.05 9.75
CA LEU A 38 0.15 -21.28 11.16
C LEU A 38 0.69 -22.62 11.65
N ALA A 39 0.43 -23.69 10.89
CA ALA A 39 0.83 -25.05 11.19
C ALA A 39 2.35 -25.24 11.13
N GLY A 40 3.06 -24.48 10.29
CA GLY A 40 4.53 -24.48 10.22
C GLY A 40 5.18 -23.61 11.29
N ALA A 41 4.59 -22.44 11.61
CA ALA A 41 5.14 -21.51 12.60
C ALA A 41 5.14 -22.10 14.02
N PHE A 42 4.12 -22.87 14.39
CA PHE A 42 4.02 -23.46 15.72
C PHE A 42 5.14 -24.46 16.07
N PRO A 43 5.40 -25.54 15.29
CA PRO A 43 6.47 -26.49 15.58
C PRO A 43 7.86 -25.86 15.42
N ALA A 44 8.05 -25.00 14.40
CA ALA A 44 9.31 -24.29 14.21
C ALA A 44 9.58 -23.32 15.38
N GLY A 45 8.56 -22.58 15.83
CA GLY A 45 8.65 -21.68 16.97
C GLY A 45 8.93 -22.44 18.27
N GLY A 46 8.35 -23.63 18.43
CA GLY A 46 8.60 -24.51 19.57
C GLY A 46 10.05 -24.98 19.61
N LEU A 47 10.60 -25.42 18.48
CA LEU A 47 12.01 -25.81 18.34
C LEU A 47 12.95 -24.62 18.62
N LEU A 48 12.67 -23.43 18.07
CA LEU A 48 13.47 -22.23 18.30
C LEU A 48 13.42 -21.77 19.77
N CYS A 49 12.24 -21.82 20.39
CA CYS A 49 12.09 -21.47 21.81
C CYS A 49 12.79 -22.50 22.72
N TRP A 50 12.74 -23.78 22.36
CA TRP A 50 13.44 -24.85 23.07
C TRP A 50 14.96 -24.70 22.94
N TRP A 51 15.46 -24.49 21.72
CA TRP A 51 16.89 -24.23 21.46
C TRP A 51 17.38 -22.96 22.18
N GLY A 52 16.53 -21.92 22.20
CA GLY A 52 16.71 -20.71 22.97
C GLY A 52 16.58 -20.90 24.49
N ARG A 53 16.33 -22.10 25.01
CA ARG A 53 16.16 -22.40 26.45
C ARG A 53 15.16 -21.46 27.14
N LEU A 54 14.02 -21.20 26.49
CA LEU A 54 12.91 -20.46 27.09
C LEU A 54 12.07 -21.39 27.96
N PRO A 55 11.50 -20.89 29.08
CA PRO A 55 10.58 -21.68 29.89
C PRO A 55 9.27 -21.89 29.12
N LEU A 56 8.71 -23.10 29.19
CA LEU A 56 7.46 -23.46 28.50
C LEU A 56 7.48 -23.11 26.99
N PRO A 57 8.45 -23.65 26.22
CA PRO A 57 8.68 -23.25 24.83
C PRO A 57 7.47 -23.52 23.91
N TRP A 58 6.69 -24.56 24.19
CA TRP A 58 5.46 -24.87 23.47
C TRP A 58 4.38 -23.79 23.68
N LEU A 59 4.24 -23.27 24.90
CA LEU A 59 3.24 -22.25 25.22
C LEU A 59 3.62 -20.90 24.61
N ILE A 60 4.90 -20.53 24.68
CA ILE A 60 5.42 -19.33 24.02
C ILE A 60 5.21 -19.43 22.51
N SER A 61 5.48 -20.60 21.91
CA SER A 61 5.23 -20.80 20.48
C SER A 61 3.74 -20.72 20.11
N ALA A 62 2.86 -21.32 20.92
CA ALA A 62 1.41 -21.23 20.70
C ALA A 62 0.94 -19.78 20.72
N VAL A 63 1.23 -19.07 21.81
CA VAL A 63 0.79 -17.68 22.00
C VAL A 63 1.45 -16.75 20.98
N GLY A 64 2.73 -16.94 20.69
CA GLY A 64 3.47 -16.13 19.70
C GLY A 64 2.93 -16.33 18.28
N SER A 65 2.75 -17.58 17.86
CA SER A 65 2.24 -17.89 16.51
C SER A 65 0.79 -17.42 16.32
N SER A 66 -0.07 -17.64 17.32
CA SER A 66 -1.43 -17.08 17.32
C SER A 66 -1.43 -15.55 17.37
N GLY A 67 -0.51 -14.96 18.12
CA GLY A 67 -0.36 -13.51 18.22
C GLY A 67 -0.09 -12.85 16.88
N VAL A 68 0.82 -13.40 16.05
CA VAL A 68 1.07 -12.89 14.69
C VAL A 68 -0.22 -12.86 13.87
N MET A 69 -1.07 -13.88 14.00
CA MET A 69 -2.33 -13.98 13.26
C MET A 69 -3.39 -12.99 13.73
N VAL A 70 -3.34 -12.57 14.99
CA VAL A 70 -4.20 -11.50 15.52
C VAL A 70 -3.66 -10.14 15.13
N TYR A 71 -2.33 -9.97 15.07
CA TYR A 71 -1.73 -8.69 14.71
C TYR A 71 -1.97 -8.30 13.25
N ILE A 72 -1.95 -9.25 12.30
CA ILE A 72 -2.19 -8.95 10.87
C ILE A 72 -3.55 -8.26 10.60
N PRO A 73 -4.70 -8.75 11.10
CA PRO A 73 -5.96 -8.02 10.96
C PRO A 73 -6.00 -6.77 11.85
N ALA A 74 -5.33 -6.76 13.01
CA ALA A 74 -5.33 -5.62 13.93
C ALA A 74 -4.58 -4.39 13.38
N ILE A 75 -3.52 -4.58 12.58
CA ILE A 75 -2.82 -3.47 11.91
C ILE A 75 -3.64 -2.87 10.75
N ALA A 76 -4.75 -3.51 10.37
CA ALA A 76 -5.67 -3.07 9.32
C ALA A 76 -5.04 -2.81 7.94
N ILE A 77 -3.80 -3.28 7.71
CA ILE A 77 -3.12 -3.18 6.42
C ILE A 77 -3.50 -4.41 5.58
N PRO A 78 -3.98 -4.23 4.33
CA PRO A 78 -4.21 -5.35 3.44
C PRO A 78 -2.96 -6.21 3.28
N PHE A 79 -3.12 -7.53 3.40
CA PHE A 79 -2.00 -8.48 3.31
C PHE A 79 -1.19 -8.34 2.01
N GLN A 80 -1.88 -8.03 0.90
CA GLN A 80 -1.25 -7.82 -0.41
C GLN A 80 -0.29 -6.62 -0.38
N ASP A 81 -0.68 -5.51 0.25
CA ASP A 81 0.16 -4.32 0.37
C ASP A 81 1.47 -4.63 1.12
N ILE A 82 1.43 -5.50 2.14
CA ILE A 82 2.64 -5.93 2.86
C ILE A 82 3.59 -6.74 1.95
N VAL A 83 3.02 -7.60 1.10
CA VAL A 83 3.79 -8.38 0.11
C VAL A 83 4.35 -7.48 -1.01
N ASP A 84 3.63 -6.39 -1.32
CA ASP A 84 3.98 -5.42 -2.35
C ASP A 84 4.97 -4.34 -1.91
N LEU A 85 5.29 -4.24 -0.60
CA LEU A 85 6.45 -3.48 -0.09
C LEU A 85 7.82 -4.05 -0.50
N GLY A 86 7.82 -5.01 -1.44
CA GLY A 86 9.03 -5.58 -2.02
C GLY A 86 9.71 -6.56 -1.09
N GLU A 87 10.79 -7.16 -1.60
CA GLU A 87 11.42 -8.31 -0.96
C GLU A 87 11.88 -8.00 0.48
N TRP A 88 12.43 -6.81 0.72
CA TRP A 88 12.89 -6.39 2.04
C TRP A 88 11.80 -5.76 2.91
N GLY A 89 10.91 -4.94 2.34
CA GLY A 89 9.88 -4.25 3.10
C GLY A 89 8.88 -5.22 3.74
N GLY A 90 8.37 -6.18 2.98
CA GLY A 90 7.49 -7.23 3.50
C GLY A 90 8.19 -8.07 4.58
N ARG A 91 9.44 -8.49 4.34
CA ARG A 91 10.25 -9.25 5.31
C ARG A 91 10.41 -8.49 6.63
N LEU A 92 10.69 -7.19 6.60
CA LEU A 92 10.84 -6.37 7.80
C LEU A 92 9.53 -6.25 8.59
N VAL A 93 8.40 -6.09 7.90
CA VAL A 93 7.08 -6.04 8.56
C VAL A 93 6.77 -7.36 9.27
N PHE A 94 6.88 -8.49 8.56
CA PHE A 94 6.64 -9.81 9.18
C PHE A 94 7.64 -10.14 10.28
N MET A 95 8.91 -9.77 10.13
CA MET A 95 9.91 -9.90 11.18
C MET A 95 9.51 -9.11 12.43
N GLY A 96 9.07 -7.85 12.26
CA GLY A 96 8.57 -7.01 13.34
C GLY A 96 7.36 -7.60 14.05
N LEU A 97 6.39 -8.12 13.29
CA LEU A 97 5.21 -8.82 13.83
C LEU A 97 5.62 -10.06 14.64
N GLY A 98 6.53 -10.86 14.11
CA GLY A 98 7.07 -12.04 14.79
C GLY A 98 7.79 -11.67 16.09
N VAL A 99 8.69 -10.67 16.05
CA VAL A 99 9.37 -10.14 17.24
C VAL A 99 8.36 -9.69 18.29
N GLY A 100 7.36 -8.89 17.90
CA GLY A 100 6.34 -8.38 18.80
C GLY A 100 5.53 -9.50 19.46
N ALA A 101 5.06 -10.46 18.66
CA ALA A 101 4.22 -11.55 19.14
C ALA A 101 4.95 -12.52 20.07
N PHE A 102 6.20 -12.90 19.77
CA PHE A 102 6.97 -13.78 20.64
C PHE A 102 7.48 -13.06 21.89
N THR A 103 7.79 -11.76 21.80
CA THR A 103 8.13 -10.95 22.98
C THR A 103 6.92 -10.80 23.90
N PHE A 104 5.74 -10.58 23.34
CA PHE A 104 4.47 -10.58 24.07
C PHE A 104 4.22 -11.91 24.79
N ALA A 105 4.33 -13.03 24.05
CA ALA A 105 4.17 -14.37 24.59
C ALA A 105 5.15 -14.65 25.74
N ALA A 106 6.42 -14.29 25.58
CA ALA A 106 7.42 -14.44 26.62
C ALA A 106 7.13 -13.54 27.84
N ALA A 107 6.67 -12.30 27.63
CA ALA A 107 6.30 -11.41 28.73
C ALA A 107 5.12 -11.97 29.56
N LEU A 108 4.19 -12.71 28.94
CA LEU A 108 3.06 -13.36 29.62
C LEU A 108 3.45 -14.65 30.36
N VAL A 109 4.37 -15.43 29.80
CA VAL A 109 4.66 -16.79 30.28
C VAL A 109 5.87 -16.86 31.22
N VAL A 110 6.89 -16.05 30.96
CA VAL A 110 8.13 -16.08 31.74
C VAL A 110 7.91 -15.38 33.09
N PRO A 111 8.37 -15.95 34.21
CA PRO A 111 8.38 -15.26 35.49
C PRO A 111 9.33 -14.05 35.42
N MET A 112 8.76 -12.85 35.46
CA MET A 112 9.46 -11.57 35.34
C MET A 112 9.00 -10.61 36.44
N SER A 113 9.87 -9.68 36.83
CA SER A 113 9.47 -8.59 37.73
C SER A 113 8.42 -7.70 37.05
N ARG A 114 7.46 -7.18 37.83
CA ARG A 114 6.41 -6.28 37.31
C ARG A 114 7.00 -5.06 36.59
N ASN A 115 8.15 -4.58 37.07
CA ASN A 115 8.87 -3.43 36.51
C ASN A 115 9.40 -3.66 35.09
N VAL A 116 9.57 -4.91 34.65
CA VAL A 116 9.97 -5.25 33.28
C VAL A 116 8.76 -5.65 32.44
N ARG A 117 7.83 -6.40 33.02
CA ARG A 117 6.62 -6.88 32.33
C ARG A 117 5.73 -5.73 31.85
N LEU A 118 5.40 -4.78 32.72
CA LEU A 118 4.44 -3.72 32.40
C LEU A 118 4.92 -2.79 31.27
N PRO A 119 6.19 -2.32 31.25
CA PRO A 119 6.68 -1.50 30.14
C PRO A 119 6.70 -2.25 28.81
N VAL A 120 7.05 -3.54 28.80
CA VAL A 120 7.08 -4.35 27.57
C VAL A 120 5.67 -4.52 27.01
N LEU A 121 4.70 -4.89 27.85
CA LEU A 121 3.30 -5.02 27.42
C LEU A 121 2.72 -3.66 26.99
N GLY A 122 3.04 -2.59 27.73
CA GLY A 122 2.62 -1.23 27.38
C GLY A 122 3.19 -0.76 26.04
N ALA A 123 4.49 -0.99 25.79
CA ALA A 123 5.13 -0.65 24.53
C ALA A 123 4.51 -1.42 23.35
N LEU A 124 4.25 -2.72 23.52
CA LEU A 124 3.61 -3.54 22.49
C LEU A 124 2.16 -3.10 22.22
N LEU A 125 1.42 -2.72 23.27
CA LEU A 125 0.06 -2.19 23.13
C LEU A 125 0.08 -0.84 22.39
N VAL A 126 0.98 0.08 22.75
CA VAL A 126 1.13 1.37 22.07
C VAL A 126 1.50 1.18 20.61
N LEU A 127 2.47 0.30 20.31
CA LEU A 127 2.83 -0.02 18.92
C LEU A 127 1.65 -0.61 18.13
N GLY A 128 0.86 -1.50 18.76
CA GLY A 128 -0.34 -2.05 18.15
C GLY A 128 -1.42 -0.99 17.88
N LEU A 129 -1.62 -0.05 18.82
CA LEU A 129 -2.59 1.05 18.68
C LEU A 129 -2.16 2.10 17.67
N LEU A 130 -0.85 2.32 17.49
CA LEU A 130 -0.32 3.28 16.52
C LEU A 130 -0.16 2.68 15.11
N ALA A 131 -0.16 1.36 14.96
CA ALA A 131 0.00 0.70 13.66
C ALA A 131 -1.02 1.15 12.59
N PRO A 132 -2.32 1.34 12.90
CA PRO A 132 -3.30 1.84 11.93
C PRO A 132 -2.97 3.25 11.41
N LEU A 133 -2.30 4.11 12.19
CA LEU A 133 -1.92 5.46 11.76
C LEU A 133 -0.86 5.44 10.65
N GLY A 134 -0.08 4.37 10.55
CA GLY A 134 0.91 4.18 9.47
C GLY A 134 0.35 3.49 8.23
N ARG A 135 -0.94 3.12 8.23
CA ARG A 135 -1.55 2.32 7.16
C ARG A 135 -1.40 2.99 5.80
N ASP A 136 -1.88 4.24 5.68
CA ASP A 136 -1.92 4.94 4.39
C ASP A 136 -0.53 5.21 3.83
N SER A 137 0.45 5.47 4.72
CA SER A 137 1.85 5.59 4.33
C SER A 137 2.41 4.27 3.78
N LEU A 138 2.06 3.13 4.39
CA LEU A 138 2.52 1.81 3.95
C LEU A 138 1.85 1.37 2.64
N THR A 139 0.55 1.62 2.48
CA THR A 139 -0.17 1.34 1.22
C THR A 139 0.38 2.21 0.09
N ALA A 140 0.69 3.48 0.37
CA ALA A 140 1.31 4.37 -0.59
C ALA A 140 2.71 3.89 -1.02
N LEU A 141 3.54 3.45 -0.06
CA LEU A 141 4.86 2.88 -0.35
C LEU A 141 4.76 1.58 -1.17
N ALA A 142 3.83 0.69 -0.81
CA ALA A 142 3.59 -0.55 -1.56
C ALA A 142 3.20 -0.24 -3.01
N GLY A 143 2.27 0.70 -3.20
CA GLY A 143 1.85 1.15 -4.51
C GLY A 143 3.00 1.74 -5.35
N MET A 144 3.87 2.55 -4.75
CA MET A 144 5.06 3.07 -5.43
C MET A 144 6.01 1.96 -5.90
N GLN A 145 6.12 0.88 -5.14
CA GLN A 145 6.95 -0.26 -5.53
C GLN A 145 6.31 -1.10 -6.64
N VAL A 146 4.99 -1.26 -6.63
CA VAL A 146 4.26 -1.91 -7.74
C VAL A 146 4.49 -1.14 -9.04
N LEU A 147 4.33 0.18 -9.03
CA LEU A 147 4.60 1.03 -10.20
C LEU A 147 6.05 0.89 -10.68
N ALA A 148 7.02 0.89 -9.76
CA ALA A 148 8.43 0.72 -10.10
C ALA A 148 8.72 -0.66 -10.73
N ARG A 149 8.11 -1.72 -10.19
CA ARG A 149 8.22 -3.09 -10.72
C ARG A 149 7.62 -3.21 -12.11
N ASP A 150 6.49 -2.55 -12.34
CA ASP A 150 5.75 -2.60 -13.62
C ASP A 150 6.29 -1.59 -14.65
N GLY A 151 7.33 -0.82 -14.30
CA GLY A 151 7.95 0.16 -15.19
C GLY A 151 7.08 1.39 -15.46
N VAL A 152 6.10 1.65 -14.59
CA VAL A 152 5.19 2.80 -14.69
C VAL A 152 5.82 3.97 -13.93
N PRO A 153 6.19 5.08 -14.59
CA PRO A 153 6.73 6.23 -13.91
C PRO A 153 5.65 6.84 -13.02
N ALA A 154 6.01 7.14 -11.76
CA ALA A 154 5.15 7.89 -10.88
C ALA A 154 5.14 9.36 -11.33
N VAL A 155 4.03 9.82 -11.91
CA VAL A 155 3.89 11.20 -12.42
C VAL A 155 2.84 11.94 -11.59
N GLY A 156 3.22 13.08 -11.04
CA GLY A 156 2.33 13.97 -10.27
C GLY A 156 2.21 15.36 -10.90
N LEU A 157 1.37 16.21 -10.30
CA LEU A 157 1.19 17.60 -10.67
C LEU A 157 1.98 18.54 -9.75
N ASP A 158 2.48 19.62 -10.33
CA ASP A 158 2.93 20.82 -9.63
C ASP A 158 1.96 21.99 -9.85
N ALA A 159 0.66 21.72 -9.64
CA ALA A 159 -0.40 22.69 -9.88
C ALA A 159 -0.55 23.63 -8.66
N PRO A 160 -0.32 24.94 -8.80
CA PRO A 160 -0.45 25.89 -7.69
C PRO A 160 -1.85 25.88 -7.09
N GLY A 161 -1.94 25.83 -5.75
CA GLY A 161 -3.21 25.84 -5.03
C GLY A 161 -3.93 24.49 -4.98
N TYR A 162 -3.35 23.43 -5.55
CA TYR A 162 -3.82 22.06 -5.41
C TYR A 162 -2.97 21.28 -4.43
N ARG A 163 -3.63 20.44 -3.62
CA ARG A 163 -2.99 19.54 -2.67
C ARG A 163 -3.32 18.10 -3.06
N LEU A 164 -2.33 17.21 -3.07
CA LEU A 164 -2.57 15.78 -3.20
C LEU A 164 -3.32 15.28 -1.96
N THR A 165 -4.48 14.66 -2.17
CA THR A 165 -5.36 14.13 -1.12
C THR A 165 -5.48 12.61 -1.18
N THR A 166 -5.29 12.00 -2.35
CA THR A 166 -5.40 10.55 -2.50
C THR A 166 -4.33 10.01 -3.42
N PHE A 167 -3.75 8.88 -3.02
CA PHE A 167 -2.87 8.05 -3.85
C PHE A 167 -3.43 6.64 -3.93
N SER A 168 -3.46 6.09 -5.13
CA SER A 168 -3.79 4.70 -5.38
C SER A 168 -2.94 4.17 -6.52
N ALA A 169 -2.42 2.96 -6.34
CA ALA A 169 -1.71 2.23 -7.39
C ALA A 169 -2.25 0.80 -7.43
N VAL A 170 -2.96 0.45 -8.50
CA VAL A 170 -3.62 -0.85 -8.67
C VAL A 170 -3.34 -1.35 -10.08
N GLU A 171 -2.87 -2.59 -10.23
CA GLU A 171 -2.69 -3.26 -11.54
C GLU A 171 -1.94 -2.38 -12.57
N ALA A 172 -0.76 -1.89 -12.21
CA ALA A 172 0.06 -0.97 -13.03
C ALA A 172 -0.62 0.38 -13.39
N THR A 173 -1.70 0.76 -12.72
CA THR A 173 -2.36 2.06 -12.90
C THR A 173 -2.06 2.95 -11.70
N LEU A 174 -1.46 4.11 -11.94
CA LEU A 174 -1.37 5.18 -10.95
C LEU A 174 -2.64 6.02 -10.99
N THR A 175 -3.18 6.37 -9.84
CA THR A 175 -4.24 7.39 -9.68
C THR A 175 -3.89 8.32 -8.53
N LEU A 176 -3.87 9.62 -8.82
CA LEU A 176 -3.61 10.69 -7.87
C LEU A 176 -4.80 11.65 -7.87
N ARG A 177 -5.37 11.93 -6.70
CA ARG A 177 -6.41 12.95 -6.55
C ARG A 177 -5.83 14.19 -5.89
N TYR A 178 -6.06 15.33 -6.52
CA TYR A 178 -5.68 16.64 -6.06
C TYR A 178 -6.93 17.46 -5.80
N GLU A 179 -6.95 18.17 -4.68
CA GLU A 179 -8.04 19.07 -4.31
C GLU A 179 -7.53 20.51 -4.24
N ARG A 180 -8.29 21.44 -4.81
CA ARG A 180 -7.97 22.86 -4.81
C ARG A 180 -8.37 23.47 -3.47
N GLN A 181 -7.41 24.08 -2.78
CA GLN A 181 -7.58 24.55 -1.40
C GLN A 181 -8.66 25.63 -1.22
N ARG A 182 -9.02 26.37 -2.27
CA ARG A 182 -9.92 27.53 -2.18
C ARG A 182 -11.41 27.17 -2.30
N ASP A 183 -11.73 26.14 -3.09
CA ASP A 183 -13.10 25.83 -3.54
C ASP A 183 -13.39 24.33 -3.60
N GLY A 184 -12.44 23.48 -3.21
CA GLY A 184 -12.59 22.03 -3.23
C GLY A 184 -12.64 21.43 -4.64
N ALA A 185 -12.32 22.20 -5.69
CA ALA A 185 -12.35 21.67 -7.05
C ALA A 185 -11.28 20.58 -7.22
N GLU A 186 -11.64 19.47 -7.86
CA GLU A 186 -10.77 18.31 -7.95
C GLU A 186 -10.09 18.17 -9.31
N LEU A 187 -8.85 17.69 -9.27
CA LEU A 187 -8.11 17.20 -10.42
C LEU A 187 -7.65 15.78 -10.12
N VAL A 188 -7.78 14.89 -11.09
CA VAL A 188 -7.29 13.52 -11.00
C VAL A 188 -6.25 13.32 -12.09
N VAL A 189 -5.11 12.75 -11.71
CA VAL A 189 -4.10 12.26 -12.65
C VAL A 189 -4.11 10.75 -12.63
N SER A 190 -4.26 10.16 -13.80
CA SER A 190 -4.08 8.75 -14.01
C SER A 190 -2.92 8.49 -14.97
N ALA A 191 -2.10 7.49 -14.68
CA ALA A 191 -1.06 7.04 -15.59
C ALA A 191 -1.13 5.52 -15.75
N GLU A 192 -1.16 5.07 -17.00
CA GLU A 192 -1.27 3.66 -17.36
C GLU A 192 -0.25 3.27 -18.44
N PRO A 193 0.27 2.04 -18.44
CA PRO A 193 1.13 1.49 -19.48
C PRO A 193 0.33 1.10 -20.75
N ARG A 194 -0.45 2.04 -21.30
CA ARG A 194 -1.15 1.85 -22.57
C ARG A 194 -0.28 2.26 -23.75
N LYS A 195 -0.35 1.46 -24.83
CA LYS A 195 0.33 1.76 -26.09
C LYS A 195 -0.30 2.99 -26.74
N TRP A 196 0.49 4.04 -26.90
CA TRP A 196 0.12 5.24 -27.65
C TRP A 196 0.26 5.06 -29.18
N THR A 197 -0.12 3.88 -29.70
CA THR A 197 -0.06 3.56 -31.13
C THR A 197 -1.31 4.02 -31.86
N GLU A 198 -2.45 4.07 -31.17
CA GLU A 198 -3.73 4.53 -31.71
C GLU A 198 -4.30 5.61 -30.79
N PRO A 199 -3.83 6.87 -30.89
CA PRO A 199 -4.17 7.94 -29.94
C PRO A 199 -5.67 8.27 -29.90
N GLN A 200 -6.34 8.18 -31.05
CA GLN A 200 -7.78 8.40 -31.14
C GLN A 200 -8.55 7.31 -30.39
N GLU A 201 -8.23 6.03 -30.65
CA GLU A 201 -8.84 4.91 -29.94
C GLU A 201 -8.52 4.98 -28.43
N THR A 202 -7.28 5.31 -28.08
CA THR A 202 -6.84 5.51 -26.68
C THR A 202 -7.62 6.61 -25.99
N CYS A 203 -7.95 7.69 -26.70
CA CYS A 203 -8.82 8.75 -26.17
C CYS A 203 -10.26 8.27 -25.96
N TYR A 204 -10.85 7.54 -26.93
CA TYR A 204 -12.22 7.03 -26.80
C TYR A 204 -12.35 5.97 -25.71
N ASN A 205 -11.36 5.06 -25.64
CA ASN A 205 -11.26 3.97 -24.68
C ASN A 205 -10.57 4.39 -23.37
N GLY A 206 -10.12 5.64 -23.27
CA GLY A 206 -9.57 6.25 -22.06
C GLY A 206 -10.52 6.09 -20.88
N GLY A 207 -9.99 6.15 -19.66
CA GLY A 207 -10.70 5.69 -18.47
C GLY A 207 -10.90 6.80 -17.46
N PHE A 208 -12.14 7.27 -17.29
CA PHE A 208 -12.55 7.92 -16.03
C PHE A 208 -12.61 6.87 -14.90
N HIS A 209 -11.46 6.29 -14.54
CA HIS A 209 -11.30 4.98 -13.89
C HIS A 209 -12.37 4.60 -12.85
N ARG A 210 -13.31 3.74 -13.28
CA ARG A 210 -13.96 2.64 -12.54
C ARG A 210 -14.14 2.84 -11.02
N SER A 211 -14.82 3.89 -10.56
CA SER A 211 -15.32 4.01 -9.17
C SER A 211 -16.72 4.63 -9.06
N GLY A 212 -17.43 4.80 -10.17
CA GLY A 212 -18.83 5.22 -10.18
C GLY A 212 -19.62 4.43 -11.23
N PRO A 213 -20.95 4.33 -11.10
CA PRO A 213 -21.78 3.72 -12.14
C PRO A 213 -21.46 4.39 -13.48
N ALA A 214 -21.26 3.58 -14.52
CA ALA A 214 -21.15 4.08 -15.88
C ALA A 214 -22.35 5.02 -16.13
N PRO A 215 -22.14 6.24 -16.67
CA PRO A 215 -23.24 7.14 -16.92
C PRO A 215 -24.28 6.40 -17.77
N SER A 216 -25.49 6.29 -17.24
CA SER A 216 -26.62 5.54 -17.83
C SER A 216 -27.23 6.21 -19.07
N GLY A 217 -26.48 7.09 -19.73
CA GLY A 217 -26.85 7.74 -20.97
C GLY A 217 -25.75 7.53 -21.98
N ALA A 218 -26.13 7.19 -23.21
CA ALA A 218 -25.27 7.22 -24.37
C ALA A 218 -24.85 8.67 -24.70
N GLY A 219 -24.08 9.30 -23.82
CA GLY A 219 -23.40 10.56 -24.06
C GLY A 219 -22.42 10.36 -25.22
N ARG A 220 -22.44 11.26 -26.20
CA ARG A 220 -21.48 11.19 -27.31
C ARG A 220 -20.12 11.63 -26.78
N VAL A 221 -19.30 10.68 -26.35
CA VAL A 221 -17.88 10.92 -26.11
C VAL A 221 -17.30 11.54 -27.38
N ARG A 222 -16.66 12.70 -27.25
CA ARG A 222 -15.88 13.30 -28.33
C ARG A 222 -14.41 13.28 -27.96
N CYS A 223 -13.59 12.97 -28.94
CA CYS A 223 -12.14 13.00 -28.83
C CYS A 223 -11.59 13.88 -29.93
N GLU A 224 -10.95 14.96 -29.53
CA GLU A 224 -10.40 15.96 -30.42
C GLU A 224 -8.89 16.08 -30.19
N LYS A 225 -8.13 16.09 -31.29
CA LYS A 225 -6.69 16.28 -31.24
C LYS A 225 -6.39 17.77 -31.21
N GLU A 226 -5.62 18.20 -30.22
CA GLU A 226 -5.15 19.57 -30.09
C GLU A 226 -3.80 19.79 -30.79
N PRO A 227 -3.44 21.04 -31.12
CA PRO A 227 -2.20 21.38 -31.83
C PRO A 227 -0.92 20.91 -31.13
N ASP A 228 -0.93 20.85 -29.81
CA ASP A 228 0.23 20.51 -28.97
C ASP A 228 0.47 18.99 -28.88
N GLY A 229 -0.23 18.18 -29.69
CA GLY A 229 -0.11 16.72 -29.68
C GLY A 229 -0.88 16.03 -28.54
N VAL A 230 -1.65 16.80 -27.79
CA VAL A 230 -2.53 16.35 -26.70
C VAL A 230 -3.91 16.02 -27.25
N TRP A 231 -4.63 15.10 -26.62
CA TRP A 231 -6.00 14.76 -26.96
C TRP A 231 -6.93 15.21 -25.85
N VAL A 232 -8.01 15.89 -26.23
CA VAL A 232 -9.06 16.30 -25.31
C VAL A 232 -10.24 15.37 -25.50
N ARG A 233 -10.62 14.70 -24.42
CA ARG A 233 -11.86 13.96 -24.34
C ARG A 233 -12.90 14.82 -23.65
N SER A 234 -14.09 14.90 -24.24
CA SER A 234 -15.25 15.53 -23.61
C SER A 234 -16.43 14.56 -23.57
N ASP A 235 -17.06 14.46 -22.41
CA ASP A 235 -18.35 13.82 -22.18
C ASP A 235 -19.34 14.88 -21.66
N ASP A 236 -20.63 14.56 -21.52
CA ASP A 236 -21.72 15.50 -21.22
C ASP A 236 -21.51 16.35 -19.94
N LYS A 237 -20.59 15.94 -19.06
CA LYS A 237 -20.30 16.63 -17.79
C LYS A 237 -18.83 16.74 -17.44
N ARG A 238 -17.91 16.21 -18.26
CA ARG A 238 -16.50 16.01 -17.85
C ARG A 238 -15.56 16.19 -19.01
N TYR A 239 -14.37 16.68 -18.68
CA TYR A 239 -13.26 16.84 -19.60
C TYR A 239 -12.06 16.04 -19.11
N ALA A 240 -11.28 15.51 -20.04
CA ALA A 240 -10.00 14.89 -19.77
C ALA A 240 -8.99 15.29 -20.85
N VAL A 241 -7.74 15.43 -20.42
CA VAL A 241 -6.60 15.78 -21.25
C VAL A 241 -5.64 14.59 -21.22
N ILE A 242 -5.38 14.01 -22.38
CA ILE A 242 -4.70 12.72 -22.53
C ILE A 242 -3.50 12.90 -23.47
N ALA A 243 -2.32 12.48 -23.03
CA ALA A 243 -1.13 12.48 -23.89
C ALA A 243 -0.12 11.40 -23.45
N PRO A 244 0.84 11.03 -24.32
CA PRO A 244 1.92 10.14 -23.93
C PRO A 244 2.92 10.90 -23.04
N HIS A 245 3.42 10.25 -22.01
CA HIS A 245 4.49 10.75 -21.15
C HIS A 245 5.54 9.66 -20.97
N GLY A 246 6.56 9.69 -21.84
CA GLY A 246 7.55 8.61 -21.91
C GLY A 246 6.91 7.30 -22.36
N ALA A 247 6.96 6.27 -21.51
CA ALA A 247 6.46 4.93 -21.81
C ALA A 247 4.97 4.70 -21.42
N VAL A 248 4.32 5.71 -20.84
CA VAL A 248 2.93 5.60 -20.36
C VAL A 248 2.02 6.63 -21.00
N THR A 249 0.73 6.36 -20.94
CA THR A 249 -0.31 7.32 -21.25
C THR A 249 -0.74 7.99 -19.95
N VAL A 250 -0.76 9.33 -19.94
CA VAL A 250 -1.23 10.12 -18.80
C VAL A 250 -2.54 10.79 -19.16
N GLU A 251 -3.51 10.68 -18.27
CA GLU A 251 -4.82 11.31 -18.34
C GLU A 251 -5.00 12.24 -17.13
N VAL A 252 -5.30 13.51 -17.39
CA VAL A 252 -5.65 14.51 -16.35
C VAL A 252 -7.10 14.92 -16.55
N PHE A 253 -7.94 14.71 -15.55
CA PHE A 253 -9.38 14.98 -15.63
C PHE A 253 -9.92 15.63 -14.36
N GLY A 254 -11.11 16.21 -14.45
CA GLY A 254 -11.80 16.81 -13.31
C GLY A 254 -13.26 17.08 -13.64
N ASP A 255 -14.14 16.92 -12.66
CA ASP A 255 -15.59 17.08 -12.86
C ASP A 255 -16.01 18.55 -12.98
N THR A 256 -15.26 19.45 -12.35
CA THR A 256 -15.53 20.90 -12.35
C THR A 256 -14.46 21.72 -13.06
N ALA A 257 -13.39 21.06 -13.52
CA ALA A 257 -12.28 21.72 -14.18
C ALA A 257 -12.58 22.00 -15.65
N SER A 258 -12.29 23.22 -16.10
CA SER A 258 -12.33 23.57 -17.51
C SER A 258 -11.19 22.90 -18.29
N VAL A 259 -11.35 22.72 -19.61
CA VAL A 259 -10.28 22.21 -20.48
C VAL A 259 -8.99 23.04 -20.35
N ALA A 260 -9.11 24.37 -20.21
CA ALA A 260 -7.96 25.25 -20.01
C ALA A 260 -7.21 24.96 -18.71
N GLU A 261 -7.94 24.72 -17.61
CA GLU A 261 -7.35 24.34 -16.33
C GLU A 261 -6.68 22.96 -16.40
N LEU A 262 -7.31 21.99 -17.07
CA LEU A 262 -6.73 20.66 -17.26
C LEU A 262 -5.45 20.72 -18.08
N ARG A 263 -5.39 21.54 -19.14
CA ARG A 263 -4.17 21.76 -19.94
C ARG A 263 -3.07 22.43 -19.12
N ALA A 264 -3.43 23.46 -18.34
CA ALA A 264 -2.49 24.13 -17.46
C ALA A 264 -1.91 23.15 -16.42
N ALA A 265 -2.75 22.31 -15.82
CA ALA A 265 -2.31 21.26 -14.91
C ALA A 265 -1.41 20.23 -15.63
N PHE A 266 -1.80 19.75 -16.81
CA PHE A 266 -1.02 18.80 -17.60
C PHE A 266 0.39 19.32 -17.91
N ALA A 267 0.55 20.61 -18.17
CA ALA A 267 1.86 21.23 -18.41
C ALA A 267 2.78 21.22 -17.18
N THR A 268 2.24 20.99 -15.97
CA THR A 268 3.01 20.89 -14.71
C THR A 268 3.35 19.45 -14.31
N LEU A 269 3.09 18.47 -15.17
CA LEU A 269 3.42 17.08 -14.89
C LEU A 269 4.92 16.92 -14.63
N ARG A 270 5.23 16.24 -13.52
CA ARG A 270 6.60 15.99 -13.08
C ARG A 270 6.73 14.61 -12.43
N PRO A 271 7.95 14.07 -12.32
CA PRO A 271 8.19 12.90 -11.49
C PRO A 271 7.72 13.14 -10.05
N LEU A 272 6.88 12.23 -9.55
CA LEU A 272 6.41 12.21 -8.17
C LEU A 272 7.50 11.61 -7.27
N ARG A 273 7.83 12.28 -6.18
CA ARG A 273 8.82 11.78 -5.22
C ARG A 273 8.11 10.94 -4.15
N TRP A 274 8.75 9.83 -3.75
CA TRP A 274 8.16 8.86 -2.81
C TRP A 274 7.71 9.49 -1.48
N TYR A 275 8.36 10.54 -1.00
CA TYR A 275 7.96 11.17 0.25
C TYR A 275 6.67 11.99 0.11
N GLU A 276 6.30 12.45 -1.08
CA GLU A 276 5.09 13.26 -1.30
C GLU A 276 3.80 12.45 -1.09
N VAL A 277 3.89 11.13 -1.23
CA VAL A 277 2.78 10.18 -1.04
C VAL A 277 2.74 9.56 0.35
N VAL A 278 3.87 9.54 1.07
CA VAL A 278 3.95 9.00 2.44
C VAL A 278 3.25 9.89 3.47
N TRP A 279 3.10 11.19 3.19
CA TRP A 279 2.51 12.18 4.11
C TRP A 279 1.00 12.44 3.90
N LEU A 280 0.31 11.60 3.11
CA LEU A 280 -1.11 11.80 2.82
C LEU A 280 -2.03 11.53 4.01
N GLY A 281 -1.63 10.65 4.95
CA GLY A 281 -2.44 10.22 6.11
C GLY A 281 -2.35 11.10 7.37
N GLY A 282 -2.09 12.40 7.23
CA GLY A 282 -1.80 13.28 8.39
C GLY A 282 -2.67 14.52 8.56
N ALA A 283 -3.77 14.66 7.82
CA ALA A 283 -4.52 15.92 7.79
C ALA A 283 -6.03 15.79 7.74
N ASP A 284 -6.58 14.81 8.47
CA ASP A 284 -7.97 14.84 8.94
C ASP A 284 -7.98 14.84 10.48
#